data_AF-A0A952JML9-F1
#
_entry.id   AF-A0A952JML9-F1
#
_cell.length_a   1.000
_cell.length_b   1.000
_cell.length_c   1.000
_cell.angle_alpha   90.00
_cell.angle_beta   90.00
_cell.angle_gamma   90.00
#
_symmetry.space_group_name_H-M   'P 1'
#
loop_
_entity.id
_entity.type
_entity.pdbx_description
1 polymer ?
#
loop_
_entity_poly.entity_id
_entity_poly.type
_entity_poly.pdbx_seq_one_letter_code
_entity_poly.pdbx_strand_id
1 'polypeptide(L)'
;MNPKLKAVLIHSSLFIVTFITTTLAGAEWTNGKSILSGEYTWQDFMGGLPYSITFLSVLTVHEFGHYFTAMYHRVRSSLPYFIPLPPIPLMLGTLGALIRLRQRVKTNTQSFDIGIAGPLAGFVVAFGLLWYGFTHLPPPEYIFTIHPEYEQFGLDYPNYVYNTGFYEQGGLITTTGKNLLFVFFEKFVADPARVPNMYELVHYPFLFAGFLSLVFTAINLLPIGQLDGGHVLYGLVGYKWHKRIASVIFIAFLFYAGLGYIHPKSGWDVLWYEIPLFIGFMFLALEGLQLSTRDRWMYALLIFTIQYALVSFFPMINGYPGWLLFAFLIGKFVRVAHPPSEVEEPLTPMRVVLGIIALLIFILCFTPQPLELIIIEPTKEAVAQLSH
;
A
#
# COMPACT_ATOMS: atom_id res chain seq x y z
N MET A 1 21.91 27.66 -16.26
CA MET A 1 22.14 26.72 -15.13
C MET A 1 22.69 25.42 -15.68
N ASN A 2 23.77 24.87 -15.10
CA ASN A 2 24.36 23.59 -15.54
C ASN A 2 23.29 22.46 -15.49
N PRO A 3 23.08 21.68 -16.55
CA PRO A 3 22.07 20.61 -16.57
C PRO A 3 22.23 19.59 -15.44
N LYS A 4 23.48 19.31 -15.03
CA LYS A 4 23.76 18.42 -13.88
C LYS A 4 23.31 19.05 -12.56
N LEU A 5 23.61 20.34 -12.36
CA LEU A 5 23.17 21.09 -11.18
C LEU A 5 21.63 21.15 -11.11
N LYS A 6 20.96 21.39 -12.24
CA LYS A 6 19.49 21.36 -12.30
C LYS A 6 18.92 20.01 -11.86
N ALA A 7 19.49 18.92 -12.34
CA ALA A 7 19.03 17.58 -11.96
C ALA A 7 19.21 17.33 -10.46
N VAL A 8 20.41 17.62 -9.92
CA VAL A 8 20.70 17.46 -8.49
C VAL A 8 19.71 18.28 -7.65
N LEU A 9 19.49 19.55 -8.00
CA LEU A 9 18.52 20.40 -7.29
C LEU A 9 17.11 19.81 -7.31
N ILE A 10 16.63 19.32 -8.46
CA ILE A 10 15.29 18.71 -8.54
C ILE A 10 15.19 17.48 -7.63
N HIS A 11 16.14 16.56 -7.70
CA HIS A 11 16.11 15.33 -6.90
C HIS A 11 16.23 15.62 -5.40
N SER A 12 17.16 16.50 -5.01
CA SER A 12 17.32 16.90 -3.61
C SER A 12 16.10 17.64 -3.08
N SER A 13 15.52 18.57 -3.85
CA SER A 13 14.31 19.28 -3.43
C SER A 13 13.12 18.34 -3.28
N LEU A 14 12.91 17.40 -4.21
CA LEU A 14 11.83 16.41 -4.09
C LEU A 14 12.02 15.52 -2.86
N PHE A 15 13.25 15.09 -2.58
CA PHE A 15 13.55 14.33 -1.37
C PHE A 15 13.25 15.14 -0.10
N ILE A 16 13.69 16.40 -0.02
CA ILE A 16 13.46 17.28 1.13
C ILE A 16 11.95 17.50 1.34
N VAL A 17 11.21 17.82 0.28
CA VAL A 17 9.75 18.01 0.37
C VAL A 17 9.07 16.73 0.83
N THR A 18 9.47 15.58 0.27
CA THR A 18 8.92 14.27 0.67
C THR A 18 9.26 13.92 2.11
N PHE A 19 10.46 14.25 2.57
CA PHE A 19 10.87 14.06 3.96
C PHE A 19 9.99 14.88 4.91
N ILE A 20 9.73 16.15 4.58
CA ILE A 20 8.83 17.01 5.36
C ILE A 20 7.41 16.43 5.37
N THR A 21 6.84 16.12 4.21
CA THR A 21 5.46 15.62 4.14
C THR A 21 5.28 14.27 4.81
N THR A 22 6.27 13.38 4.71
CA THR A 22 6.27 12.08 5.40
C THR A 22 6.42 12.24 6.90
N THR A 23 7.19 13.24 7.37
CA THR A 23 7.30 13.55 8.80
C THR A 23 5.99 14.10 9.36
N LEU A 24 5.31 14.98 8.61
CA LEU A 24 3.98 15.48 8.98
C LEU A 24 2.95 14.34 9.05
N ALA A 25 2.95 13.45 8.06
CA ALA A 25 2.10 12.26 8.07
C ALA A 25 2.43 11.35 9.27
N GLY A 26 3.72 11.16 9.57
CA GLY A 26 4.16 10.39 10.73
C GLY A 26 3.63 10.95 12.04
N ALA A 27 3.67 12.27 12.23
CA ALA A 27 3.12 12.92 13.42
C ALA A 27 1.60 12.69 13.57
N GLU A 28 0.88 12.72 12.45
CA GLU A 28 -0.55 12.47 12.42
C GLU A 28 -0.88 11.00 12.74
N TRP A 29 -0.25 10.05 12.06
CA TRP A 29 -0.48 8.62 12.28
C TRP A 29 -0.07 8.15 13.68
N THR A 30 1.05 8.67 14.19
CA THR A 30 1.63 8.16 15.43
C THR A 30 1.09 8.85 16.68
N ASN A 31 0.76 10.14 16.60
CA ASN A 31 0.36 10.94 17.76
C ASN A 31 -1.00 11.62 17.60
N GLY A 32 -1.72 11.41 16.49
CA GLY A 32 -2.99 12.09 16.21
C GLY A 32 -2.87 13.59 15.97
N LYS A 33 -1.65 14.12 15.76
CA LYS A 33 -1.38 15.56 15.60
C LYS A 33 -1.29 15.93 14.13
N SER A 34 -2.33 16.57 13.60
CA SER A 34 -2.35 17.06 12.21
C SER A 34 -1.95 18.53 12.13
N ILE A 35 -1.19 18.91 11.11
CA ILE A 35 -0.84 20.33 10.87
C ILE A 35 -2.05 21.20 10.55
N LEU A 36 -3.16 20.58 10.12
CA LEU A 36 -4.39 21.26 9.77
C LEU A 36 -5.30 21.56 10.98
N SER A 37 -5.03 21.00 12.15
CA SER A 37 -5.85 21.21 13.35
C SER A 37 -5.57 22.53 14.08
N GLY A 38 -4.62 23.35 13.60
CA GLY A 38 -4.32 24.70 14.12
C GLY A 38 -3.35 24.73 15.31
N GLU A 39 -3.26 23.66 16.11
CA GLU A 39 -2.34 23.52 17.24
C GLU A 39 -1.18 22.56 16.94
N TYR A 40 -0.27 22.97 16.06
CA TYR A 40 0.86 22.13 15.63
C TYR A 40 2.20 22.76 16.02
N THR A 41 3.02 22.04 16.77
CA THR A 41 4.30 22.52 17.31
C THR A 41 5.51 21.84 16.65
N TRP A 42 6.71 22.37 16.91
CA TRP A 42 7.95 21.73 16.46
C TRP A 42 8.19 20.37 17.14
N GLN A 43 7.69 20.19 18.36
CA GLN A 43 7.79 18.91 19.07
C GLN A 43 6.95 17.83 18.37
N ASP A 44 5.77 18.19 17.89
CA ASP A 44 4.90 17.28 17.12
C ASP A 44 5.58 16.85 15.80
N PHE A 45 6.24 17.80 15.12
CA PHE A 45 7.06 17.50 13.94
C PHE A 45 8.19 16.51 14.26
N MET A 46 8.90 16.70 15.37
CA MET A 46 9.95 15.78 15.79
C MET A 46 9.40 14.38 16.13
N GLY A 47 8.17 14.29 16.65
CA GLY A 47 7.48 13.03 16.92
C GLY A 47 7.24 12.18 15.67
N GLY A 48 7.10 12.79 14.50
CA GLY A 48 6.95 12.08 13.22
C GLY A 48 8.25 11.57 12.58
N LEU A 49 9.42 11.97 13.09
CA LEU A 49 10.73 11.62 12.50
C LEU A 49 11.02 10.11 12.48
N PRO A 50 10.74 9.33 13.55
CA PRO A 50 11.02 7.90 13.53
C PRO A 50 10.29 7.19 12.38
N TYR A 51 9.04 7.56 12.10
CA TYR A 51 8.27 7.05 10.98
C TYR A 51 8.90 7.44 9.64
N SER A 52 9.17 8.73 9.42
CA SER A 52 9.67 9.20 8.11
C SER A 52 11.06 8.69 7.79
N ILE A 53 11.96 8.66 8.77
CA ILE A 53 13.32 8.13 8.60
C ILE A 53 13.27 6.65 8.22
N THR A 54 12.52 5.84 8.95
CA THR A 54 12.47 4.39 8.71
C THR A 54 11.78 4.06 7.39
N PHE A 55 10.62 4.67 7.12
CA PHE A 55 9.87 4.42 5.89
C PHE A 55 10.63 4.89 4.64
N LEU A 56 11.18 6.11 4.65
CA LEU A 56 11.96 6.61 3.51
C LEU A 56 13.28 5.87 3.34
N SER A 57 13.88 5.33 4.40
CA SER A 57 15.09 4.51 4.28
C SER A 57 14.83 3.25 3.45
N VAL A 58 13.72 2.55 3.71
CA VAL A 58 13.34 1.36 2.94
C VAL A 58 13.09 1.70 1.47
N LEU A 59 12.29 2.74 1.20
CA LEU A 59 12.01 3.21 -0.17
C LEU A 59 13.29 3.63 -0.89
N THR A 60 14.20 4.31 -0.19
CA THR A 60 15.49 4.72 -0.74
C THR A 60 16.33 3.51 -1.15
N VAL A 61 16.46 2.52 -0.26
CA VAL A 61 17.24 1.31 -0.55
C VAL A 61 16.61 0.49 -1.68
N HIS A 62 15.27 0.41 -1.74
CA HIS A 62 14.54 -0.21 -2.86
C HIS A 62 14.92 0.45 -4.20
N GLU A 63 14.78 1.77 -4.31
CA GLU A 63 15.08 2.48 -5.56
C GLU A 63 16.57 2.42 -5.93
N PHE A 64 17.45 2.44 -4.93
CA PHE A 64 18.89 2.27 -5.18
C PHE A 64 19.24 0.84 -5.62
N GLY A 65 18.50 -0.18 -5.20
CA GLY A 65 18.62 -1.55 -5.71
C GLY A 65 18.40 -1.61 -7.22
N HIS A 66 17.35 -0.94 -7.73
CA HIS A 66 17.14 -0.79 -9.16
C HIS A 66 18.25 0.03 -9.82
N TYR A 67 18.63 1.17 -9.22
CA TYR A 67 19.63 2.08 -9.78
C TYR A 67 20.99 1.40 -9.99
N PHE A 68 21.50 0.70 -8.97
CA PHE A 68 22.80 0.04 -9.06
C PHE A 68 22.78 -1.14 -10.03
N THR A 69 21.67 -1.87 -10.12
CA THR A 69 21.54 -2.98 -11.08
C THR A 69 21.42 -2.46 -12.52
N ALA A 70 20.70 -1.36 -12.73
CA ALA A 70 20.69 -0.66 -14.01
C ALA A 70 22.09 -0.18 -14.39
N MET A 71 22.85 0.38 -13.45
CA MET A 71 24.24 0.79 -13.66
C MET A 71 25.15 -0.38 -14.03
N TYR A 72 25.02 -1.53 -13.34
CA TYR A 72 25.74 -2.76 -13.66
C TYR A 72 25.49 -3.21 -15.11
N HIS A 73 24.23 -3.18 -15.54
CA HIS A 73 23.82 -3.49 -16.93
C HIS A 73 24.08 -2.37 -17.93
N ARG A 74 24.76 -1.28 -17.52
CA ARG A 74 25.04 -0.09 -18.34
C ARG A 74 23.76 0.54 -18.92
N VAL A 75 22.66 0.42 -18.17
CA VAL A 75 21.38 1.05 -18.45
C VAL A 75 21.33 2.43 -17.82
N ARG A 76 21.22 3.48 -18.65
CA ARG A 76 21.11 4.86 -18.18
C ARG A 76 19.83 5.04 -17.36
N SER A 77 19.96 5.35 -16.08
CA SER A 77 18.87 5.67 -15.15
C SER A 77 19.00 7.10 -14.59
N SER A 78 17.90 7.65 -14.07
CA SER A 78 17.95 8.82 -13.20
C SER A 78 18.25 8.43 -11.75
N LEU A 79 18.57 9.42 -10.92
CA LEU A 79 18.38 9.28 -9.48
C LEU A 79 16.89 9.11 -9.15
N PRO A 80 16.55 8.61 -7.95
CA PRO A 80 15.16 8.45 -7.54
C PRO A 80 14.41 9.79 -7.56
N TYR A 81 13.18 9.77 -8.05
CA TYR A 81 12.19 10.84 -7.90
C TYR A 81 11.27 10.45 -6.76
N PHE A 82 11.40 11.13 -5.62
CA PHE A 82 10.46 11.00 -4.52
C PHE A 82 9.19 11.80 -4.85
N ILE A 83 8.03 11.20 -4.58
CA ILE A 83 6.73 11.80 -4.89
C ILE A 83 6.08 12.21 -3.57
N PRO A 84 6.15 13.50 -3.19
CA PRO A 84 5.52 13.98 -1.97
C PRO A 84 4.00 13.99 -2.13
N LEU A 85 3.28 13.69 -1.05
CA LEU A 85 1.86 13.98 -0.93
C LEU A 85 1.66 15.14 0.04
N PRO A 86 0.73 16.07 -0.23
CA PRO A 86 0.41 17.11 0.73
C PRO A 86 -0.11 16.51 2.04
N PRO A 87 0.04 17.21 3.18
CA PRO A 87 -0.42 16.76 4.49
C PRO A 87 -1.95 16.87 4.58
N ILE A 88 -2.64 15.97 3.86
CA ILE A 88 -4.08 15.76 3.94
C ILE A 88 -4.30 14.64 4.96
N PRO A 89 -5.39 14.70 5.77
CA PRO A 89 -5.61 13.69 6.80
C PRO A 89 -5.61 12.27 6.24
N LEU A 90 -5.04 11.33 7.00
CA LEU A 90 -4.93 9.91 6.67
C LEU A 90 -4.10 9.58 5.42
N MET A 91 -3.25 10.51 4.94
CA MET A 91 -2.27 10.23 3.89
C MET A 91 -0.95 9.69 4.46
N LEU A 92 -0.21 8.93 3.67
CA LEU A 92 1.09 8.36 4.08
C LEU A 92 2.26 9.35 3.97
N GLY A 93 2.02 10.55 3.44
CA GLY A 93 3.01 11.61 3.19
C GLY A 93 3.84 11.45 1.92
N THR A 94 3.77 10.29 1.25
CA THR A 94 4.41 10.03 -0.04
C THR A 94 3.64 9.00 -0.86
N LEU A 95 3.71 9.08 -2.20
CA LEU A 95 3.30 7.99 -3.11
C LEU A 95 4.43 6.98 -3.37
N GLY A 96 5.57 7.15 -2.71
CA GLY A 96 6.79 6.38 -2.94
C GLY A 96 7.84 7.15 -3.73
N ALA A 97 8.79 6.41 -4.27
CA ALA A 97 9.82 6.93 -5.14
C ALA A 97 9.91 6.07 -6.41
N LEU A 98 10.46 6.64 -7.48
CA LEU A 98 10.71 5.89 -8.71
C LEU A 98 11.98 6.35 -9.41
N ILE A 99 12.73 5.41 -9.97
CA ILE A 99 13.76 5.71 -10.96
C ILE A 99 13.16 5.78 -12.37
N ARG A 100 13.72 6.64 -13.22
CA ARG A 100 13.37 6.70 -14.64
C ARG A 100 14.50 6.12 -15.48
N LEU A 101 14.23 5.00 -16.17
CA LEU A 101 15.11 4.49 -17.21
C LEU A 101 15.09 5.45 -18.41
N ARG A 102 16.27 5.91 -18.84
CA ARG A 102 16.47 6.87 -19.94
C ARG A 102 16.75 6.20 -21.29
N GLN A 103 16.75 4.88 -21.32
CA GLN A 103 16.89 4.07 -22.51
C GLN A 103 16.05 2.80 -22.39
N ARG A 104 15.70 2.18 -23.51
CA ARG A 104 15.00 0.90 -23.51
C ARG A 104 15.92 -0.20 -23.03
N VAL A 105 15.36 -1.12 -22.23
CA VAL A 105 16.04 -2.35 -21.83
C VAL A 105 15.86 -3.36 -22.96
N LYS A 106 16.97 -3.93 -23.45
CA LYS A 106 16.95 -4.72 -24.69
C LYS A 106 16.53 -6.17 -24.46
N THR A 107 16.99 -6.75 -23.37
CA THR A 107 16.79 -8.17 -23.04
C THR A 107 15.82 -8.33 -21.89
N ASN A 108 15.06 -9.43 -21.91
CA ASN A 108 14.20 -9.82 -20.78
C ASN A 108 15.02 -10.13 -19.51
N THR A 109 16.24 -10.63 -19.65
CA THR A 109 17.15 -10.94 -18.53
C THR A 109 17.60 -9.66 -17.80
N GLN A 110 17.90 -8.58 -18.52
CA GLN A 110 18.19 -7.28 -17.92
C GLN A 110 16.96 -6.68 -17.22
N SER A 111 15.79 -6.77 -17.84
CA SER A 111 14.53 -6.31 -17.21
C SER A 111 14.24 -7.09 -15.94
N PHE A 112 14.46 -8.41 -15.97
CA PHE A 112 14.33 -9.27 -14.80
C PHE A 112 15.28 -8.86 -13.67
N ASP A 113 16.58 -8.73 -13.97
CA ASP A 113 17.60 -8.38 -12.96
C ASP A 113 17.32 -7.01 -12.35
N ILE A 114 16.99 -6.01 -13.18
CA ILE A 114 16.66 -4.66 -12.69
C ILE A 114 15.38 -4.69 -11.85
N GLY A 115 14.32 -5.36 -12.34
CA GLY A 115 13.02 -5.42 -11.66
C GLY A 115 13.08 -6.14 -10.32
N ILE A 116 13.86 -7.22 -10.19
CA ILE A 116 13.93 -7.96 -8.92
C ILE A 116 14.82 -7.30 -7.85
N ALA A 117 15.82 -6.50 -8.26
CA ALA A 117 16.83 -5.98 -7.33
C ALA A 117 16.27 -5.01 -6.30
N GLY A 118 15.34 -4.12 -6.68
CA GLY A 118 14.73 -3.16 -5.76
C GLY A 118 13.92 -3.84 -4.67
N PRO A 119 12.90 -4.66 -5.00
CA PRO A 119 12.11 -5.38 -4.01
C PRO A 119 12.93 -6.24 -3.06
N LEU A 120 13.98 -6.92 -3.55
CA LEU A 120 14.85 -7.72 -2.67
C LEU A 120 15.64 -6.83 -1.69
N ALA A 121 16.21 -5.72 -2.17
CA ALA A 121 16.95 -4.79 -1.33
C ALA A 121 16.05 -4.12 -0.29
N GLY A 122 14.88 -3.62 -0.71
CA GLY A 122 13.87 -3.03 0.17
C GLY A 122 13.36 -4.03 1.21
N PHE A 123 13.06 -5.27 0.79
CA PHE A 123 12.60 -6.34 1.67
C PHE A 123 13.60 -6.65 2.79
N VAL A 124 14.91 -6.74 2.49
CA VAL A 124 15.93 -7.01 3.52
C VAL A 124 15.92 -5.93 4.61
N VAL A 125 15.79 -4.65 4.22
CA VAL A 125 15.72 -3.54 5.18
C VAL A 125 14.39 -3.57 5.94
N ALA A 126 13.27 -3.82 5.27
CA ALA A 126 11.96 -3.93 5.90
C ALA A 126 11.91 -5.08 6.93
N PHE A 127 12.52 -6.23 6.61
CA PHE A 127 12.64 -7.36 7.52
C PHE A 127 13.45 -7.00 8.77
N GLY A 128 14.59 -6.33 8.60
CA GLY A 128 15.41 -5.85 9.72
C GLY A 128 14.67 -4.81 10.58
N LEU A 129 13.91 -3.91 9.94
CA LEU A 129 13.08 -2.93 10.63
C LEU A 129 11.97 -3.58 11.45
N LEU A 130 11.27 -4.59 10.91
CA LEU A 130 10.27 -5.35 11.65
C LEU A 130 10.88 -6.11 12.81
N TRP A 131 12.02 -6.77 12.60
CA TRP A 131 12.77 -7.41 13.67
C TRP A 131 13.07 -6.42 14.81
N TYR A 132 13.62 -5.25 14.47
CA TYR A 132 13.88 -4.20 15.45
C TYR A 132 12.59 -3.73 16.14
N GLY A 133 11.54 -3.44 15.37
CA GLY A 133 10.26 -2.95 15.87
C GLY A 133 9.59 -3.90 16.86
N PHE A 134 9.57 -5.20 16.58
CA PHE A 134 8.96 -6.19 17.48
C PHE A 134 9.81 -6.54 18.70
N THR A 135 11.14 -6.43 18.60
CA THR A 135 12.06 -6.71 19.73
C THR A 135 12.23 -5.52 20.67
N HIS A 136 11.97 -4.30 20.21
CA HIS A 136 12.13 -3.06 20.98
C HIS A 136 10.80 -2.38 21.27
N LEU A 137 9.72 -3.16 21.42
CA LEU A 137 8.44 -2.62 21.80
C LEU A 137 8.53 -1.97 23.19
N PRO A 138 7.95 -0.76 23.35
CA PRO A 138 7.89 -0.12 24.65
C PRO A 138 6.97 -0.91 25.59
N PRO A 139 6.99 -0.58 26.89
CA PRO A 139 6.03 -1.15 27.84
C PRO A 139 4.57 -0.88 27.41
N PRO A 140 3.61 -1.74 27.75
CA PRO A 140 2.21 -1.58 27.37
C PRO A 140 1.58 -0.24 27.77
N GLU A 141 2.07 0.36 28.86
CA GLU A 141 1.64 1.66 29.37
C GLU A 141 1.98 2.83 28.43
N TYR A 142 2.84 2.61 27.43
CA TYR A 142 3.16 3.60 26.39
C TYR A 142 1.91 4.13 25.70
N ILE A 143 0.86 3.32 25.54
CA ILE A 143 -0.38 3.75 24.91
C ILE A 143 -1.04 4.92 25.65
N PHE A 144 -0.88 5.02 26.96
CA PHE A 144 -1.45 6.12 27.77
C PHE A 144 -0.75 7.46 27.52
N THR A 145 0.43 7.45 26.92
CA THR A 145 1.09 8.70 26.49
C THR A 145 0.45 9.30 25.26
N ILE A 146 -0.23 8.47 24.46
CA ILE A 146 -0.95 8.87 23.24
C ILE A 146 -2.42 9.11 23.56
N HIS A 147 -3.02 8.21 24.35
CA HIS A 147 -4.40 8.24 24.81
C HIS A 147 -4.47 8.31 26.35
N PRO A 148 -4.25 9.48 26.97
CA PRO A 148 -4.37 9.64 28.43
C PRO A 148 -5.74 9.19 28.96
N GLU A 149 -6.78 9.33 28.16
CA GLU A 149 -8.14 8.90 28.48
C GLU A 149 -8.29 7.39 28.70
N TYR A 150 -7.35 6.56 28.23
CA TYR A 150 -7.37 5.11 28.44
C TYR A 150 -6.85 4.71 29.82
N GLU A 151 -6.07 5.58 30.48
CA GLU A 151 -5.41 5.28 31.76
C GLU A 151 -6.41 4.86 32.85
N GLN A 152 -7.63 5.41 32.81
CA GLN A 152 -8.70 5.08 33.76
C GLN A 152 -9.13 3.59 33.73
N PHE A 153 -8.87 2.87 32.63
CA PHE A 153 -9.19 1.45 32.48
C PHE A 153 -7.97 0.54 32.65
N GLY A 154 -6.78 1.12 32.85
CA GLY A 154 -5.53 0.37 32.91
C GLY A 154 -5.28 -0.47 31.66
N LEU A 155 -4.60 -1.60 31.80
CA LEU A 155 -4.28 -2.49 30.67
C LEU A 155 -5.50 -3.22 30.09
N ASP A 156 -6.64 -3.19 30.79
CA ASP A 156 -7.91 -3.74 30.30
C ASP A 156 -8.69 -2.76 29.41
N TYR A 157 -8.12 -1.59 29.07
CA TYR A 157 -8.71 -0.59 28.19
C TYR A 157 -9.33 -1.14 26.89
N PRO A 158 -8.80 -2.19 26.20
CA PRO A 158 -9.37 -2.65 24.94
C PRO A 158 -10.81 -3.15 25.08
N ASN A 159 -11.20 -3.62 26.27
CA ASN A 159 -12.57 -4.08 26.54
C ASN A 159 -13.57 -2.94 26.71
N TYR A 160 -13.10 -1.69 26.81
CA TYR A 160 -13.92 -0.51 27.07
C TYR A 160 -13.91 0.47 25.90
N VAL A 161 -12.74 0.76 25.33
CA VAL A 161 -12.57 1.91 24.42
C VAL A 161 -13.05 1.65 22.99
N TYR A 162 -13.08 0.39 22.55
CA TYR A 162 -13.53 0.02 21.20
C TYR A 162 -15.02 -0.34 21.15
N ASN A 163 -15.75 -0.15 22.24
CA ASN A 163 -17.21 -0.28 22.26
C ASN A 163 -17.87 1.02 21.80
N THR A 164 -19.04 0.89 21.17
CA THR A 164 -19.81 2.00 20.58
C THR A 164 -20.22 3.11 21.56
N GLY A 165 -20.05 2.92 22.87
CA GLY A 165 -20.36 3.93 23.89
C GLY A 165 -19.19 4.80 24.33
N PHE A 166 -17.93 4.46 24.03
CA PHE A 166 -16.78 5.22 24.53
C PHE A 166 -16.56 6.52 23.74
N TYR A 167 -16.69 6.47 22.42
CA TYR A 167 -16.64 7.63 21.55
C TYR A 167 -18.06 8.20 21.36
N GLU A 168 -18.64 8.80 22.41
CA GLU A 168 -20.02 9.31 22.39
C GLU A 168 -20.29 10.28 21.22
N GLN A 169 -19.30 11.09 20.85
CA GLN A 169 -19.35 12.05 19.74
C GLN A 169 -19.01 11.44 18.38
N GLY A 170 -18.85 10.12 18.32
CA GLY A 170 -18.30 9.42 17.17
C GLY A 170 -16.78 9.51 17.12
N GLY A 171 -16.16 8.61 16.35
CA GLY A 171 -14.71 8.50 16.26
C GLY A 171 -14.28 7.72 15.03
N LEU A 172 -13.01 7.84 14.66
CA LEU A 172 -12.44 7.08 13.55
C LEU A 172 -11.31 6.22 14.10
N ILE A 173 -11.53 4.91 14.11
CA ILE A 173 -10.53 3.92 14.50
C ILE A 173 -9.90 3.38 13.23
N THR A 174 -8.56 3.36 13.19
CA THR A 174 -7.85 2.69 12.10
C THR A 174 -7.41 1.31 12.55
N THR A 175 -7.72 0.30 11.73
CA THR A 175 -7.22 -1.05 11.93
C THR A 175 -6.13 -1.35 10.93
N THR A 176 -5.01 -1.88 11.41
CA THR A 176 -3.94 -2.36 10.54
C THR A 176 -4.17 -3.82 10.19
N GLY A 177 -4.13 -4.13 8.89
CA GLY A 177 -4.20 -5.50 8.39
C GLY A 177 -2.99 -6.33 8.77
N LYS A 178 -3.04 -7.63 8.46
CA LYS A 178 -1.92 -8.54 8.69
C LYS A 178 -1.55 -9.27 7.40
N ASN A 179 -0.25 -9.38 7.16
CA ASN A 179 0.33 -10.30 6.18
C ASN A 179 1.06 -11.44 6.91
N LEU A 180 1.43 -12.49 6.17
CA LEU A 180 2.02 -13.69 6.76
C LEU A 180 3.32 -13.39 7.50
N LEU A 181 4.13 -12.47 6.98
CA LEU A 181 5.38 -12.09 7.62
C LEU A 181 5.14 -11.31 8.91
N PHE A 182 4.19 -10.38 8.91
CA PHE A 182 3.81 -9.65 10.12
C PHE A 182 3.28 -10.59 11.22
N VAL A 183 2.42 -11.55 10.85
CA VAL A 183 1.92 -12.60 11.76
C VAL A 183 3.06 -13.46 12.31
N PHE A 184 4.06 -13.77 11.49
CA PHE A 184 5.24 -14.52 11.93
C PHE A 184 5.99 -13.75 13.03
N PHE A 185 6.28 -12.47 12.82
CA PHE A 185 6.97 -11.67 13.84
C PHE A 185 6.14 -11.51 15.11
N GLU A 186 4.85 -11.23 14.97
CA GLU A 186 3.92 -11.11 16.10
C GLU A 186 3.88 -12.37 16.97
N LYS A 187 3.89 -13.56 16.34
CA LYS A 187 3.74 -14.85 17.07
C LYS A 187 5.06 -15.43 17.59
N PHE A 188 6.17 -15.20 16.89
CA PHE A 188 7.42 -15.93 17.13
C PHE A 188 8.59 -15.04 17.56
N VAL A 189 8.50 -13.72 17.40
CA VAL A 189 9.60 -12.79 17.71
C VAL A 189 9.21 -11.81 18.81
N ALA A 190 7.97 -11.32 18.81
CA ALA A 190 7.50 -10.34 19.77
C ALA A 190 7.36 -10.93 21.19
N ASP A 191 7.56 -10.10 22.20
CA ASP A 191 7.12 -10.38 23.56
C ASP A 191 5.57 -10.28 23.60
N PRO A 192 4.83 -11.38 23.87
CA PRO A 192 3.37 -11.37 23.86
C PRO A 192 2.76 -10.33 24.80
N ALA A 193 3.46 -9.97 25.88
CA ALA A 193 2.97 -8.97 26.82
C ALA A 193 3.03 -7.54 26.28
N ARG A 194 3.82 -7.29 25.22
CA ARG A 194 4.06 -5.94 24.65
C ARG A 194 3.47 -5.73 23.28
N VAL A 195 2.90 -6.77 22.66
CA VAL A 195 2.26 -6.64 21.35
C VAL A 195 1.10 -5.66 21.47
N PRO A 196 1.11 -4.55 20.70
CA PRO A 196 0.03 -3.58 20.76
C PRO A 196 -1.28 -4.18 20.26
N ASN A 197 -2.39 -3.60 20.69
CA ASN A 197 -3.68 -3.91 20.10
C ASN A 197 -3.68 -3.58 18.59
N MET A 198 -4.41 -4.36 17.79
CA MET A 198 -4.52 -4.19 16.33
C MET A 198 -5.02 -2.80 15.90
N TYR A 199 -5.79 -2.13 16.74
CA TYR A 199 -6.30 -0.78 16.53
C TYR A 199 -5.25 0.31 16.81
N GLU A 200 -4.18 -0.03 17.55
CA GLU A 200 -3.16 0.93 18.01
C GLU A 200 -1.82 0.79 17.28
N LEU A 201 -1.69 -0.18 16.37
CA LEU A 201 -0.43 -0.49 15.68
C LEU A 201 0.15 0.73 14.93
N VAL A 202 -0.70 1.65 14.46
CA VAL A 202 -0.30 2.87 13.75
C VAL A 202 0.54 3.82 14.64
N HIS A 203 0.38 3.73 15.97
CA HIS A 203 1.10 4.55 16.94
C HIS A 203 2.55 4.10 17.20
N TYR A 204 2.94 2.95 16.65
CA TYR A 204 4.26 2.37 16.81
C TYR A 204 5.07 2.60 15.52
N PRO A 205 5.85 3.69 15.41
CA PRO A 205 6.40 4.15 14.14
C PRO A 205 7.23 3.10 13.39
N PHE A 206 8.03 2.31 14.11
CA PHE A 206 8.85 1.25 13.52
C PHE A 206 8.00 0.09 12.97
N LEU A 207 6.97 -0.33 13.72
CA LEU A 207 6.05 -1.38 13.28
C LEU A 207 5.22 -0.90 12.10
N PHE A 208 4.67 0.31 12.18
CA PHE A 208 3.83 0.87 11.14
C PHE A 208 4.62 1.11 9.84
N ALA A 209 5.81 1.72 9.92
CA ALA A 209 6.68 1.90 8.76
C ALA A 209 7.13 0.56 8.17
N GLY A 210 7.45 -0.44 9.01
CA GLY A 210 7.77 -1.80 8.57
C GLY A 210 6.59 -2.47 7.86
N PHE A 211 5.39 -2.36 8.43
CA PHE A 211 4.15 -2.86 7.83
C PHE A 211 3.89 -2.23 6.47
N LEU A 212 3.90 -0.90 6.36
CA LEU A 212 3.72 -0.20 5.09
C LEU A 212 4.79 -0.61 4.08
N SER A 213 6.03 -0.78 4.52
CA SER A 213 7.13 -1.25 3.65
C SER A 213 6.85 -2.62 3.05
N LEU A 214 6.25 -3.55 3.81
CA LEU A 214 5.81 -4.84 3.27
C LEU A 214 4.68 -4.66 2.26
N VAL A 215 3.70 -3.81 2.55
CA VAL A 215 2.59 -3.50 1.62
C VAL A 215 3.13 -2.96 0.29
N PHE A 216 4.05 -1.98 0.34
CA PHE A 216 4.67 -1.42 -0.87
C PHE A 216 5.52 -2.45 -1.62
N THR A 217 6.25 -3.30 -0.89
CA THR A 217 6.99 -4.42 -1.50
C THR A 217 6.04 -5.38 -2.24
N ALA A 218 4.90 -5.70 -1.64
CA ALA A 218 3.89 -6.55 -2.26
C ALA A 218 3.25 -5.90 -3.50
N ILE A 219 2.93 -4.60 -3.44
CA ILE A 219 2.42 -3.85 -4.60
C ILE A 219 3.45 -3.88 -5.74
N ASN A 220 4.72 -3.62 -5.45
CA ASN A 220 5.78 -3.63 -6.46
C ASN A 220 5.99 -5.03 -7.05
N LEU A 221 5.89 -6.08 -6.22
CA LEU A 221 5.98 -7.47 -6.67
C LEU A 221 4.67 -8.06 -7.22
N LEU A 222 3.62 -7.25 -7.38
CA LEU A 222 2.42 -7.71 -8.09
C LEU A 222 2.82 -8.18 -9.49
N PRO A 223 2.44 -9.40 -9.90
CA PRO A 223 2.82 -9.99 -11.18
C PRO A 223 1.97 -9.44 -12.34
N ILE A 224 1.95 -8.11 -12.49
CA ILE A 224 1.14 -7.37 -13.45
C ILE A 224 1.98 -6.29 -14.13
N GLY A 225 1.82 -6.17 -15.44
CA GLY A 225 2.27 -4.99 -16.18
C GLY A 225 3.77 -4.75 -16.13
N GLN A 226 4.14 -3.49 -15.94
CA GLN A 226 5.52 -3.04 -15.80
C GLN A 226 5.94 -2.83 -14.35
N LEU A 227 5.16 -3.35 -13.38
CA LEU A 227 5.62 -3.42 -12.00
C LEU A 227 6.82 -4.38 -11.91
N ASP A 228 7.57 -4.30 -10.82
CA ASP A 228 8.75 -5.14 -10.59
C ASP A 228 8.41 -6.64 -10.67
N GLY A 229 7.29 -7.05 -10.08
CA GLY A 229 6.77 -8.41 -10.17
C GLY A 229 6.34 -8.81 -11.58
N GLY A 230 5.92 -7.85 -12.41
CA GLY A 230 5.64 -8.06 -13.83
C GLY A 230 6.92 -8.39 -14.61
N HIS A 231 8.02 -7.69 -14.35
CA HIS A 231 9.34 -8.03 -14.93
C HIS A 231 9.81 -9.43 -14.50
N VAL A 232 9.60 -9.79 -13.23
CA VAL A 232 9.93 -11.12 -12.69
C VAL A 232 9.12 -12.20 -13.39
N LEU A 233 7.78 -12.07 -13.41
CA LEU A 233 6.91 -13.03 -14.08
C LEU A 233 7.22 -13.14 -15.57
N TYR A 234 7.45 -12.01 -16.25
CA TYR A 234 7.79 -11.98 -17.67
C TYR A 234 9.08 -12.73 -17.96
N GLY A 235 10.11 -12.56 -17.14
CA GLY A 235 11.35 -13.32 -17.25
C GLY A 235 11.14 -14.83 -17.06
N LEU A 236 10.29 -15.24 -16.11
CA LEU A 236 10.06 -16.65 -15.79
C LEU A 236 9.27 -17.40 -16.86
N VAL A 237 8.20 -16.81 -17.40
CA VAL A 237 7.25 -17.53 -18.27
C VAL A 237 7.18 -17.00 -19.71
N GLY A 238 7.86 -15.89 -20.01
CA GLY A 238 7.85 -15.23 -21.31
C GLY A 238 6.56 -14.47 -21.62
N TYR A 239 6.54 -13.77 -22.75
CA TYR A 239 5.47 -12.82 -23.12
C TYR A 239 4.07 -13.42 -23.13
N LYS A 240 3.89 -14.56 -23.81
CA LYS A 240 2.57 -15.16 -24.06
C LYS A 240 1.89 -15.57 -22.76
N TRP A 241 2.64 -16.22 -21.86
CA TRP A 241 2.12 -16.66 -20.57
C TRP A 241 1.98 -15.51 -19.59
N HIS A 242 2.94 -14.58 -19.55
CA HIS A 242 2.83 -13.36 -18.75
C HIS A 242 1.52 -12.63 -19.04
N LYS A 243 1.22 -12.36 -20.32
CA LYS A 243 -0.01 -11.66 -20.70
C LYS A 243 -1.26 -12.34 -20.16
N ARG A 244 -1.34 -13.68 -20.24
CA ARG A 244 -2.49 -14.44 -19.74
C ARG A 244 -2.59 -14.39 -18.22
N ILE A 245 -1.49 -14.67 -17.53
CA ILE A 245 -1.44 -14.73 -16.06
C ILE A 245 -1.74 -13.34 -15.48
N ALA A 246 -1.07 -12.29 -15.96
CA ALA A 246 -1.30 -10.92 -15.51
C ALA A 246 -2.75 -10.45 -15.75
N SER A 247 -3.36 -10.81 -16.90
CA SER A 247 -4.78 -10.53 -17.16
C SER A 247 -5.71 -11.17 -16.14
N VAL A 248 -5.49 -12.45 -15.81
CA VAL A 248 -6.30 -13.16 -14.82
C VAL A 248 -6.12 -12.56 -13.43
N ILE A 249 -4.88 -12.31 -13.01
CA ILE A 249 -4.58 -11.73 -11.70
C ILE A 249 -5.16 -10.32 -11.58
N PHE A 250 -5.07 -9.48 -12.63
CA PHE A 250 -5.68 -8.15 -12.62
C PHE A 250 -7.20 -8.19 -12.51
N ILE A 251 -7.87 -9.07 -13.26
CA ILE A 251 -9.34 -9.23 -13.16
C ILE A 251 -9.72 -9.73 -11.76
N ALA A 252 -9.00 -10.71 -11.20
CA ALA A 252 -9.25 -11.21 -9.85
C ALA A 252 -9.01 -10.12 -8.78
N PHE A 253 -7.96 -9.31 -8.95
CA PHE A 253 -7.65 -8.19 -8.06
C PHE A 253 -8.73 -7.10 -8.12
N LEU A 254 -9.16 -6.71 -9.33
CA LEU A 254 -10.26 -5.76 -9.53
C LEU A 254 -11.59 -6.30 -8.99
N PHE A 255 -11.85 -7.59 -9.17
CA PHE A 255 -13.02 -8.27 -8.61
C PHE A 255 -12.99 -8.24 -7.07
N TYR A 256 -11.85 -8.58 -6.45
CA TYR A 256 -11.70 -8.52 -5.00
C TYR A 256 -11.83 -7.08 -4.48
N ALA A 257 -11.20 -6.10 -5.13
CA ALA A 257 -11.25 -4.71 -4.73
C ALA A 257 -12.68 -4.15 -4.72
N GLY A 258 -13.51 -4.54 -5.70
CA GLY A 258 -14.89 -4.07 -5.82
C GLY A 258 -15.96 -4.87 -5.07
N LEU A 259 -15.60 -6.01 -4.50
CA LEU A 259 -16.56 -6.90 -3.85
C LEU A 259 -17.12 -6.24 -2.59
N GLY A 260 -18.45 -6.15 -2.48
CA GLY A 260 -19.11 -5.47 -1.36
C GLY A 260 -19.17 -3.94 -1.47
N TYR A 261 -18.56 -3.31 -2.49
CA TYR A 261 -18.61 -1.85 -2.65
C TYR A 261 -20.04 -1.34 -2.88
N ILE A 262 -20.80 -2.01 -3.76
CA ILE A 262 -22.24 -1.77 -3.92
C ILE A 262 -23.00 -2.86 -3.17
N HIS A 263 -23.75 -2.44 -2.16
CA HIS A 263 -24.51 -3.36 -1.31
C HIS A 263 -26.00 -3.41 -1.72
N PRO A 264 -26.60 -4.60 -1.96
CA PRO A 264 -28.00 -4.72 -2.39
C PRO A 264 -29.04 -4.21 -1.39
N LYS A 265 -28.67 -4.09 -0.11
CA LYS A 265 -29.53 -3.49 0.93
C LYS A 265 -29.50 -1.96 0.93
N SER A 266 -28.61 -1.33 0.16
CA SER A 266 -28.62 0.13 0.00
C SER A 266 -29.94 0.58 -0.63
N GLY A 267 -30.43 1.76 -0.23
CA GLY A 267 -31.67 2.30 -0.75
C GLY A 267 -31.59 2.64 -2.25
N TRP A 268 -32.74 2.65 -2.92
CA TRP A 268 -32.80 2.96 -4.35
C TRP A 268 -32.29 4.38 -4.66
N ASP A 269 -32.43 5.30 -3.70
CA ASP A 269 -31.91 6.67 -3.72
C ASP A 269 -30.40 6.76 -3.92
N VAL A 270 -29.66 5.72 -3.53
CA VAL A 270 -28.20 5.59 -3.70
C VAL A 270 -27.86 4.74 -4.93
N LEU A 271 -28.51 3.57 -5.06
CA LEU A 271 -28.17 2.58 -6.08
C LEU A 271 -28.31 3.08 -7.52
N TRP A 272 -29.27 3.98 -7.80
CA TRP A 272 -29.53 4.44 -9.17
C TRP A 272 -28.34 5.17 -9.82
N TYR A 273 -27.49 5.82 -9.03
CA TYR A 273 -26.28 6.49 -9.53
C TYR A 273 -25.01 5.68 -9.24
N GLU A 274 -24.92 4.98 -8.10
CA GLU A 274 -23.72 4.20 -7.77
C GLU A 274 -23.47 3.08 -8.77
N ILE A 275 -24.50 2.34 -9.18
CA ILE A 275 -24.39 1.23 -10.13
C ILE A 275 -23.77 1.68 -11.46
N PRO A 276 -24.34 2.66 -12.19
CA PRO A 276 -23.76 3.10 -13.45
C PRO A 276 -22.37 3.73 -13.28
N LEU A 277 -22.12 4.46 -12.19
CA LEU A 277 -20.79 5.02 -11.90
C LEU A 277 -19.75 3.91 -11.69
N PHE A 278 -20.08 2.88 -10.92
CA PHE A 278 -19.18 1.78 -10.62
C PHE A 278 -18.91 0.90 -11.84
N ILE A 279 -19.92 0.60 -12.66
CA ILE A 279 -19.72 -0.09 -13.94
C ILE A 279 -18.87 0.76 -14.88
N GLY A 280 -19.10 2.09 -14.92
CA GLY A 280 -18.28 3.03 -15.69
C GLY A 280 -16.82 3.05 -15.20
N PHE A 281 -16.60 3.03 -13.89
CA PHE A 281 -15.28 2.91 -13.29
C PHE A 281 -14.59 1.60 -13.69
N MET A 282 -15.28 0.47 -13.61
CA MET A 282 -14.78 -0.84 -14.04
C MET A 282 -14.40 -0.83 -15.52
N PHE A 283 -15.22 -0.23 -16.38
CA PHE A 283 -14.94 -0.07 -17.80
C PHE A 283 -13.63 0.70 -18.06
N LEU A 284 -13.38 1.76 -17.29
CA LEU A 284 -12.13 2.53 -17.37
C LEU A 284 -10.93 1.75 -16.83
N ALA A 285 -11.07 1.05 -15.70
CA ALA A 285 -10.01 0.23 -15.11
C ALA A 285 -9.59 -0.91 -16.04
N LEU A 286 -10.53 -1.51 -16.79
CA LEU A 286 -10.25 -2.60 -17.74
C LEU A 286 -9.53 -2.14 -19.02
N GLU A 287 -9.30 -0.85 -19.23
CA GLU A 287 -8.55 -0.32 -20.39
C GLU A 287 -7.15 -0.93 -20.51
N GLY A 288 -6.50 -1.23 -19.38
CA GLY A 288 -5.15 -1.79 -19.33
C GLY A 288 -5.01 -3.20 -19.90
N LEU A 289 -6.12 -3.92 -20.09
CA LEU A 289 -6.16 -5.24 -20.73
C LEU A 289 -6.14 -5.16 -22.26
N GLN A 290 -6.30 -3.97 -22.84
CA GLN A 290 -6.36 -3.75 -24.30
C GLN A 290 -7.46 -4.56 -24.99
N LEU A 291 -8.61 -4.71 -24.32
CA LEU A 291 -9.79 -5.37 -24.86
C LEU A 291 -10.55 -4.43 -25.81
N SER A 292 -11.36 -5.01 -26.71
CA SER A 292 -12.28 -4.21 -27.53
C SER A 292 -13.29 -3.48 -26.65
N THR A 293 -13.85 -2.36 -27.13
CA THR A 293 -14.86 -1.61 -26.36
C THR A 293 -16.05 -2.48 -25.96
N ARG A 294 -16.50 -3.37 -26.85
CA ARG A 294 -17.55 -4.34 -26.56
C ARG A 294 -17.16 -5.28 -25.42
N ASP A 295 -15.97 -5.87 -25.49
CA ASP A 295 -15.54 -6.84 -24.49
C ASP A 295 -15.31 -6.15 -23.13
N ARG A 296 -14.81 -4.91 -23.09
CA ARG A 296 -14.70 -4.14 -21.83
C ARG A 296 -16.04 -3.95 -21.14
N TRP A 297 -17.08 -3.56 -21.89
CA TRP A 297 -18.43 -3.48 -21.33
C TRP A 297 -18.93 -4.83 -20.83
N MET A 298 -18.70 -5.90 -21.61
CA MET A 298 -19.09 -7.25 -21.22
C MET A 298 -18.40 -7.69 -19.91
N TYR A 299 -17.08 -7.49 -19.77
CA TYR A 299 -16.37 -7.83 -18.54
C TYR A 299 -16.76 -6.94 -17.37
N ALA A 300 -16.93 -5.63 -17.56
CA ALA A 300 -17.37 -4.72 -16.50
C ALA A 300 -18.74 -5.12 -15.95
N LEU A 301 -19.70 -5.39 -16.84
CA LEU A 301 -21.03 -5.87 -16.47
C LEU A 301 -20.96 -7.24 -15.80
N LEU A 302 -20.17 -8.18 -16.34
CA LEU A 302 -20.04 -9.51 -15.77
C LEU A 302 -19.45 -9.49 -14.35
N ILE A 303 -18.37 -8.73 -14.15
CA ILE A 303 -17.75 -8.53 -12.82
C ILE A 303 -18.77 -7.97 -11.85
N PHE A 304 -19.45 -6.87 -12.23
CA PHE A 304 -20.47 -6.24 -11.39
C PHE A 304 -21.62 -7.20 -11.07
N THR A 305 -22.18 -7.90 -12.07
CA THR A 305 -23.29 -8.83 -11.87
C THR A 305 -22.92 -9.95 -10.91
N ILE A 306 -21.73 -10.53 -11.05
CA ILE A 306 -21.26 -11.59 -10.15
C ILE A 306 -21.04 -11.04 -8.74
N GLN A 307 -20.37 -9.88 -8.60
CA GLN A 307 -20.17 -9.24 -7.29
C GLN A 307 -21.51 -8.95 -6.60
N TYR A 308 -22.45 -8.32 -7.31
CA TYR A 308 -23.76 -7.95 -6.78
C TYR A 308 -24.58 -9.19 -6.38
N ALA A 309 -24.54 -10.25 -7.20
CA ALA A 309 -25.18 -11.52 -6.86
C ALA A 309 -24.58 -12.17 -5.61
N LEU A 310 -23.24 -12.25 -5.52
CA LEU A 310 -22.56 -12.82 -4.36
C LEU A 310 -22.91 -12.08 -3.08
N VAL A 311 -22.88 -10.74 -3.08
CA VAL A 311 -23.22 -9.94 -1.90
C VAL A 311 -24.72 -10.07 -1.56
N SER A 312 -25.58 -10.30 -2.56
CA SER A 312 -27.02 -10.56 -2.32
C SER A 312 -27.25 -11.88 -1.56
N PHE A 313 -26.52 -12.95 -1.92
CA PHE A 313 -26.63 -14.25 -1.25
C PHE A 313 -25.82 -14.33 0.04
N PHE A 314 -24.71 -13.62 0.12
CA PHE A 314 -23.78 -13.62 1.25
C PHE A 314 -23.42 -12.18 1.64
N PRO A 315 -24.30 -11.47 2.37
CA PRO A 315 -24.12 -10.04 2.70
C PRO A 315 -22.87 -9.71 3.53
N MET A 316 -22.25 -10.72 4.14
CA MET A 316 -21.02 -10.56 4.93
C MET A 316 -19.75 -10.62 4.08
N ILE A 317 -19.84 -11.00 2.80
CA ILE A 317 -18.68 -11.08 1.92
C ILE A 317 -18.33 -9.67 1.45
N ASN A 318 -17.16 -9.21 1.89
CA ASN A 318 -16.60 -7.94 1.48
C ASN A 318 -15.17 -8.12 0.98
N GLY A 319 -14.84 -7.33 -0.03
CA GLY A 319 -13.49 -7.13 -0.52
C GLY A 319 -12.78 -6.03 0.23
N TYR A 320 -11.86 -5.35 -0.46
CA TYR A 320 -11.23 -4.15 0.06
C TYR A 320 -11.29 -3.00 -0.98
N PRO A 321 -12.26 -2.08 -0.84
CA PRO A 321 -12.42 -0.94 -1.75
C PRO A 321 -11.19 -0.04 -1.88
N GLY A 322 -10.32 0.01 -0.87
CA GLY A 322 -9.07 0.77 -0.96
C GLY A 322 -8.14 0.31 -2.09
N TRP A 323 -8.30 -0.92 -2.60
CA TRP A 323 -7.58 -1.40 -3.78
C TRP A 323 -8.14 -0.89 -5.11
N LEU A 324 -9.36 -0.34 -5.16
CA LEU A 324 -9.98 0.13 -6.41
C LEU A 324 -9.13 1.23 -7.05
N LEU A 325 -8.62 2.17 -6.26
CA LEU A 325 -7.74 3.23 -6.76
C LEU A 325 -6.49 2.64 -7.43
N PHE A 326 -5.84 1.67 -6.77
CA PHE A 326 -4.65 1.01 -7.33
C PHE A 326 -4.99 0.20 -8.59
N ALA A 327 -6.09 -0.55 -8.59
CA ALA A 327 -6.54 -1.28 -9.78
C ALA A 327 -6.81 -0.33 -10.96
N PHE A 328 -7.41 0.83 -10.69
CA PHE A 328 -7.61 1.88 -11.69
C PHE A 328 -6.29 2.46 -12.20
N LEU A 329 -5.34 2.79 -11.32
CA LEU A 329 -4.04 3.32 -11.71
C LEU A 329 -3.24 2.32 -12.56
N ILE A 330 -3.25 1.04 -12.17
CA ILE A 330 -2.62 -0.05 -12.94
C ILE A 330 -3.28 -0.16 -14.31
N GLY A 331 -4.61 -0.24 -14.34
CA GLY A 331 -5.39 -0.35 -15.58
C GLY A 331 -5.17 0.83 -16.53
N LYS A 332 -5.17 2.06 -15.99
CA LYS A 332 -5.11 3.28 -16.78
C LYS A 332 -3.70 3.65 -17.23
N PHE A 333 -2.71 3.52 -16.35
CA PHE A 333 -1.38 4.10 -16.57
C PHE A 333 -0.26 3.07 -16.73
N VAL A 334 -0.33 1.92 -16.05
CA VAL A 334 0.74 0.89 -16.10
C VAL A 334 0.53 -0.10 -17.26
N ARG A 335 -0.74 -0.42 -17.58
CA ARG A 335 -1.17 -1.52 -18.46
C ARG A 335 -0.87 -2.90 -17.85
N VAL A 336 -1.69 -3.89 -18.18
CA VAL A 336 -1.66 -5.22 -17.55
C VAL A 336 -0.64 -6.15 -18.20
N ALA A 337 -0.45 -6.05 -19.52
CA ALA A 337 0.55 -6.82 -20.23
C ALA A 337 1.90 -6.11 -20.23
N HIS A 338 2.96 -6.82 -19.83
CA HIS A 338 4.33 -6.34 -19.97
C HIS A 338 4.70 -6.25 -21.46
N PRO A 339 5.34 -5.16 -21.95
CA PRO A 339 5.76 -5.06 -23.34
C PRO A 339 6.83 -6.12 -23.68
N PRO A 340 6.82 -6.70 -24.89
CA PRO A 340 7.85 -7.66 -25.26
C PRO A 340 9.24 -6.99 -25.32
N SER A 341 10.28 -7.70 -24.87
CA SER A 341 11.67 -7.30 -25.02
C SER A 341 12.14 -7.48 -26.48
N GLU A 342 13.18 -6.74 -26.87
CA GLU A 342 13.77 -6.85 -28.23
C GLU A 342 14.43 -8.22 -28.44
N VAL A 343 15.03 -8.76 -27.37
CA VAL A 343 15.65 -10.07 -27.34
C VAL A 343 15.09 -10.86 -26.16
N GLU A 344 14.48 -12.00 -26.44
CA GLU A 344 14.03 -12.95 -25.42
C GLU A 344 15.04 -14.08 -25.29
N GLU A 345 15.67 -14.18 -24.12
CA GLU A 345 16.63 -15.23 -23.77
C GLU A 345 16.14 -16.01 -22.54
N PRO A 346 16.44 -17.31 -22.43
CA PRO A 346 16.07 -18.07 -21.25
C PRO A 346 16.84 -17.58 -20.02
N LEU A 347 16.17 -17.54 -18.87
CA LEU A 347 16.82 -17.24 -17.59
C LEU A 347 17.79 -18.35 -17.20
N THR A 348 18.86 -17.97 -16.51
CA THR A 348 19.78 -18.93 -15.88
C THR A 348 19.09 -19.60 -14.68
N PRO A 349 19.51 -20.81 -14.27
CA PRO A 349 18.90 -21.49 -13.12
C PRO A 349 18.87 -20.65 -11.85
N MET A 350 19.93 -19.87 -11.58
CA MET A 350 19.98 -18.97 -10.42
C MET A 350 18.92 -17.85 -10.50
N ARG A 351 18.70 -17.28 -11.70
CA ARG A 351 17.65 -16.26 -11.89
C ARG A 351 16.26 -16.84 -11.70
N VAL A 352 16.03 -18.09 -12.11
CA VAL A 352 14.77 -18.78 -11.86
C VAL A 352 14.53 -18.92 -10.34
N VAL A 353 15.54 -19.34 -9.58
CA VAL A 353 15.45 -19.42 -8.11
C VAL A 353 15.14 -18.05 -7.50
N LEU A 354 15.84 -16.99 -7.92
CA LEU A 354 15.56 -15.63 -7.44
C LEU A 354 14.12 -15.20 -7.78
N GLY A 355 13.63 -15.51 -8.98
CA GLY A 355 12.26 -15.20 -9.38
C GLY A 355 11.22 -15.92 -8.51
N ILE A 356 11.47 -17.19 -8.16
CA ILE A 356 10.62 -17.94 -7.22
C ILE A 356 10.66 -17.29 -5.83
N ILE A 357 11.84 -16.91 -5.34
CA ILE A 357 11.98 -16.21 -4.05
C ILE A 357 11.19 -14.89 -4.06
N ALA A 358 11.24 -14.12 -5.14
CA ALA A 358 10.46 -12.89 -5.26
C ALA A 358 8.95 -13.16 -5.23
N LEU A 359 8.46 -14.21 -5.91
CA LEU A 359 7.05 -14.60 -5.82
C LEU A 359 6.66 -15.05 -4.41
N LEU A 360 7.56 -15.72 -3.67
CA LEU A 360 7.32 -16.08 -2.27
C LEU A 360 7.27 -14.83 -1.38
N ILE A 361 8.19 -13.87 -1.57
CA ILE A 361 8.18 -12.59 -0.84
C ILE A 361 6.88 -11.85 -1.10
N PHE A 362 6.40 -11.82 -2.35
CA PHE A 362 5.09 -11.26 -2.69
C PHE A 362 3.98 -11.87 -1.83
N ILE A 363 3.87 -13.21 -1.78
CA ILE A 363 2.85 -13.91 -0.98
C ILE A 363 3.00 -13.58 0.51
N LEU A 364 4.22 -13.54 1.03
CA LEU A 364 4.49 -13.27 2.44
C LEU A 364 4.11 -11.85 2.86
N CYS A 365 4.29 -10.88 1.96
CA CYS A 365 4.06 -9.45 2.21
C CYS A 365 2.64 -8.99 1.82
N PHE A 366 1.94 -9.72 0.94
CA PHE A 366 0.63 -9.32 0.45
C PHE A 366 -0.36 -9.21 1.61
N THR A 367 -0.98 -8.04 1.70
CA THR A 367 -1.96 -7.72 2.75
C THR A 367 -3.31 -7.47 2.09
N PRO A 368 -4.29 -8.39 2.19
CA PRO A 368 -5.58 -8.24 1.51
C PRO A 368 -6.33 -6.96 1.89
N GLN A 369 -6.31 -6.60 3.18
CA GLN A 369 -6.92 -5.40 3.74
C GLN A 369 -5.87 -4.61 4.53
N PRO A 370 -5.10 -3.70 3.90
CA PRO A 370 -3.98 -3.03 4.57
C PRO A 370 -4.40 -2.11 5.72
N LEU A 371 -5.35 -1.20 5.46
CA LEU A 371 -5.81 -0.21 6.44
C LEU A 371 -7.33 -0.10 6.35
N GLU A 372 -8.02 -0.41 7.43
CA GLU A 372 -9.47 -0.27 7.52
C GLU A 372 -9.83 0.90 8.44
N LEU A 373 -10.71 1.77 7.97
CA LEU A 373 -11.21 2.91 8.72
C LEU A 373 -12.60 2.54 9.25
N ILE A 374 -12.70 2.37 10.56
CA ILE A 374 -13.95 2.07 11.24
C ILE A 374 -14.49 3.39 11.78
N ILE A 375 -15.63 3.81 11.25
CA ILE A 375 -16.36 4.98 11.73
C ILE A 375 -17.25 4.50 12.87
N ILE A 376 -17.02 5.04 14.07
CA ILE A 376 -17.95 4.91 15.18
C ILE A 376 -18.98 6.02 15.04
N GLU A 377 -20.23 5.64 14.85
CA GLU A 377 -21.33 6.60 14.83
C GLU A 377 -21.57 7.17 16.23
N PRO A 378 -21.81 8.48 16.34
CA PRO A 378 -22.20 9.10 17.61
C PRO A 378 -23.47 8.46 18.15
N THR A 379 -23.59 8.41 19.48
CA THR A 379 -24.80 7.89 20.11
C THR A 379 -26.01 8.78 19.78
N LYS A 380 -27.22 8.20 19.75
CA LYS A 380 -28.45 8.97 19.47
C LYS A 380 -28.65 10.15 20.43
N GLU A 381 -28.16 10.03 21.65
CA GLU A 381 -28.19 11.07 22.68
C GLU A 381 -27.22 12.22 22.36
N ALA A 382 -26.01 11.91 21.89
CA ALA A 382 -25.04 12.92 21.43
C ALA A 382 -25.52 13.65 20.16
N VAL A 383 -26.15 12.94 19.22
CA VAL A 383 -26.77 13.56 18.04
C VAL A 383 -27.88 14.52 18.42
N ALA A 384 -28.72 14.15 19.41
CA ALA A 384 -29.80 15.00 19.89
C ALA A 384 -29.30 16.29 20.56
N GLN A 385 -28.16 16.24 21.25
CA GLN A 385 -27.51 17.41 21.87
C GLN A 385 -26.88 18.36 20.85
N LEU A 386 -26.41 17.87 19.69
CA LEU A 386 -25.84 18.68 18.62
C LEU A 386 -26.89 19.37 17.74
N SER A 387 -28.15 18.90 17.79
CA SER A 387 -29.29 19.48 17.05
C SER A 387 -30.04 20.60 17.79
N HIS A 388 -29.54 21.03 18.95
CA HIS A 388 -30.02 22.15 19.75
C HIS A 388 -28.91 23.19 19.92
#